data_AF-A0A5J9V1W5-F1
#
_entry.id   AF-A0A5J9V1W5-F1
#
_cell.length_a   1.000
_cell.length_b   1.000
_cell.length_c   1.000
_cell.angle_alpha   90.00
_cell.angle_beta   90.00
_cell.angle_gamma   90.00
#
_symmetry.space_group_name_H-M   'P 1'
#
loop_
_entity.id
_entity.type
_entity.pdbx_description
1 polymer ?
#
loop_
_entity_poly.entity_id
_entity_poly.type
_entity_poly.pdbx_seq_one_letter_code
_entity_poly.pdbx_strand_id
1 'polypeptide(L)'
;MGVSFPPSAGAFHQAALPHLQPFVSFLSATRSPFLINCYPYFAYKDDPARVPLDYVLFQPSAARVVDPNTRLPYDNMLYAQVDAVYAAIQRLGHTDVEVKVSETGWPSRGDPDELGATPENAGTYIRNLLQRIEMKQGTPLRPATPVDVYVFALFNENLKPGRRKEYDSPPRQCQKEGADPGIGGWAFKL
;
A
#
# COMPACT_ATOMS: atom_id res chain seq x y z
N MET A 1 6.83 0.58 -8.14
CA MET A 1 7.97 -0.29 -7.74
C MET A 1 8.28 -1.25 -8.89
N GLY A 2 9.53 -1.71 -9.02
CA GLY A 2 9.89 -2.74 -10.00
C GLY A 2 9.85 -4.15 -9.42
N VAL A 3 10.28 -4.29 -8.16
CA VAL A 3 10.17 -5.50 -7.35
C VAL A 3 9.72 -5.08 -5.94
N SER A 4 8.77 -5.82 -5.35
CA SER A 4 8.25 -5.56 -4.01
C SER A 4 8.16 -6.82 -3.13
N PHE A 5 8.34 -8.01 -3.70
CA PHE A 5 8.31 -9.28 -2.98
C PHE A 5 9.52 -10.17 -3.35
N PRO A 6 10.18 -10.79 -2.35
CA PRO A 6 10.02 -10.52 -0.91
C PRO A 6 10.44 -9.08 -0.55
N PRO A 7 10.04 -8.52 0.61
CA PRO A 7 10.35 -7.14 0.97
C PRO A 7 11.83 -6.77 0.86
N SER A 8 12.73 -7.65 1.29
CA SER A 8 14.18 -7.47 1.15
C SER A 8 14.68 -7.35 -0.29
N ALA A 9 13.93 -7.86 -1.27
CA ALA A 9 14.22 -7.74 -2.70
C ALA A 9 13.69 -6.43 -3.31
N GLY A 10 13.04 -5.58 -2.52
CA GLY A 10 12.44 -4.33 -2.95
C GLY A 10 13.38 -3.47 -3.79
N ALA A 11 12.93 -3.10 -4.98
CA ALA A 11 13.69 -2.27 -5.92
C ALA A 11 12.76 -1.37 -6.74
N PHE A 12 13.20 -0.15 -7.00
CA PHE A 12 12.49 0.75 -7.92
C PHE A 12 12.57 0.23 -9.36
N HIS A 13 11.55 0.59 -10.16
CA HIS A 13 11.52 0.21 -11.57
C HIS A 13 12.66 0.91 -12.31
N GLN A 14 13.33 0.22 -13.24
CA GLN A 14 14.52 0.74 -13.94
C GLN A 14 14.23 2.09 -14.63
N ALA A 15 13.06 2.22 -15.26
CA ALA A 15 12.65 3.47 -15.91
C ALA A 15 12.48 4.66 -14.96
N ALA A 16 12.29 4.44 -13.66
CA ALA A 16 12.13 5.50 -12.67
C ALA A 16 13.46 5.93 -12.02
N LEU A 17 14.53 5.14 -12.17
CA LEU A 17 15.83 5.41 -11.54
C LEU A 17 16.45 6.77 -11.90
N PRO A 18 16.39 7.25 -13.17
CA PRO A 18 16.93 8.57 -13.53
C PRO A 18 16.31 9.72 -12.72
N HIS A 19 15.08 9.56 -12.25
CA HIS A 19 14.37 10.57 -11.44
C HIS A 19 14.50 10.29 -9.94
N LEU A 20 14.39 9.03 -9.52
CA LEU A 20 14.38 8.67 -8.10
C LEU A 20 15.76 8.78 -7.44
N GLN A 21 16.84 8.47 -8.15
CA GLN A 21 18.18 8.56 -7.56
C GLN A 21 18.57 9.98 -7.11
N PRO A 22 18.45 11.04 -7.94
CA PRO A 22 18.70 12.40 -7.48
C PRO A 22 17.67 12.86 -6.43
N PHE A 23 16.41 12.43 -6.54
CA PHE A 23 15.36 12.78 -5.58
C PHE A 23 15.64 12.21 -4.18
N VAL A 24 15.94 10.91 -4.08
CA VAL A 24 16.30 10.26 -2.80
C VAL A 24 17.58 10.88 -2.21
N SER A 25 18.55 11.22 -3.05
CA SER A 25 19.77 11.91 -2.61
C SER A 25 19.48 13.30 -2.03
N PHE A 26 18.54 14.04 -2.64
CA PHE A 26 18.07 15.30 -2.11
C PHE A 26 17.40 15.12 -0.74
N LEU A 27 16.50 14.14 -0.61
CA LEU A 27 15.81 13.85 0.66
C LEU A 27 16.78 13.48 1.78
N SER A 28 17.82 12.70 1.50
CA SER A 28 18.91 12.41 2.44
C SER A 28 19.62 13.70 2.87
N ALA A 29 20.04 14.53 1.91
CA ALA A 29 20.76 15.78 2.19
C ALA A 29 19.94 16.77 3.03
N THR A 30 18.62 16.80 2.88
CA THR A 30 17.72 17.69 3.63
C THR A 30 17.07 17.02 4.84
N ARG A 31 17.40 15.77 5.14
CA ARG A 31 16.76 14.96 6.21
C ARG A 31 15.23 14.94 6.10
N SER A 32 14.74 14.80 4.89
CA SER A 32 13.31 14.77 4.57
C SER A 32 12.83 13.33 4.30
N PRO A 33 11.57 13.00 4.63
CA PRO A 33 11.05 11.65 4.41
C PRO A 33 10.69 11.40 2.94
N PHE A 34 10.71 10.13 2.55
CA PHE A 34 10.11 9.63 1.31
C PHE A 34 8.65 9.23 1.59
N LEU A 35 7.71 9.94 0.99
CA LEU A 35 6.28 9.67 1.15
C LEU A 35 5.79 8.64 0.13
N ILE A 36 5.01 7.66 0.58
CA ILE A 36 4.43 6.61 -0.27
C ILE A 36 2.93 6.46 -0.08
N ASN A 37 2.25 6.20 -1.19
CA ASN A 37 0.87 5.72 -1.19
C ASN A 37 0.90 4.19 -1.21
N CYS A 38 0.35 3.55 -0.19
CA CYS A 38 0.38 2.09 -0.02
C CYS A 38 -1.01 1.56 0.26
N TYR A 39 -1.49 0.64 -0.57
CA TYR A 39 -2.84 0.09 -0.46
C TYR A 39 -2.80 -1.44 -0.54
N PRO A 40 -2.77 -2.14 0.62
CA PRO A 40 -2.95 -3.58 0.68
C PRO A 40 -4.22 -4.07 -0.04
N TYR A 41 -5.27 -3.24 -0.06
CA TYR A 41 -6.52 -3.52 -0.77
C TYR A 41 -6.30 -3.93 -2.23
N PHE A 42 -5.46 -3.23 -3.00
CA PHE A 42 -5.29 -3.55 -4.42
C PHE A 42 -4.62 -4.91 -4.60
N ALA A 43 -3.67 -5.27 -3.74
CA ALA A 43 -3.08 -6.60 -3.78
C ALA A 43 -4.10 -7.70 -3.44
N TYR A 44 -5.04 -7.45 -2.54
CA TYR A 44 -6.12 -8.38 -2.28
C TYR A 44 -7.11 -8.47 -3.43
N LYS A 45 -7.53 -7.32 -3.98
CA LYS A 45 -8.48 -7.26 -5.11
C LYS A 45 -7.96 -8.01 -6.33
N ASP A 46 -6.68 -7.87 -6.64
CA ASP A 46 -6.10 -8.42 -7.86
C ASP A 46 -5.85 -9.95 -7.77
N ASP A 47 -5.53 -10.52 -6.60
CA ASP A 47 -5.34 -11.98 -6.39
C ASP A 47 -5.80 -12.40 -4.98
N PRO A 48 -7.12 -12.44 -4.73
CA PRO A 48 -7.68 -12.81 -3.43
C PRO A 48 -7.46 -14.29 -3.08
N ALA A 49 -7.04 -15.11 -4.05
CA ALA A 49 -6.73 -16.52 -3.83
C ALA A 49 -5.35 -16.72 -3.18
N ARG A 50 -4.39 -15.83 -3.47
CA ARG A 50 -3.03 -15.89 -2.90
C ARG A 50 -2.76 -14.84 -1.84
N VAL A 51 -3.53 -13.76 -1.79
CA VAL A 51 -3.41 -12.72 -0.76
C VAL A 51 -4.49 -12.94 0.30
N PRO A 52 -4.14 -13.45 1.49
CA PRO A 52 -5.12 -13.70 2.54
C PRO A 52 -5.72 -12.39 3.06
N LEU A 53 -7.05 -12.38 3.24
CA LEU A 53 -7.77 -11.19 3.71
C LEU A 53 -7.33 -10.77 5.12
N ASP A 54 -7.06 -11.73 6.00
CA ASP A 54 -6.58 -11.48 7.36
C ASP A 54 -5.22 -10.75 7.37
N TYR A 55 -4.32 -11.11 6.46
CA TYR A 55 -3.00 -10.48 6.30
C TYR A 55 -3.06 -9.02 5.85
N VAL A 56 -4.01 -8.67 4.97
CA VAL A 56 -4.18 -7.28 4.50
C VAL A 56 -5.06 -6.44 5.41
N LEU A 57 -5.81 -7.06 6.32
CA LEU A 57 -6.65 -6.39 7.33
C LEU A 57 -6.00 -6.31 8.72
N PHE A 58 -4.71 -6.64 8.86
CA PHE A 58 -3.98 -6.63 10.14
C PHE A 58 -4.60 -7.54 11.22
N GLN A 59 -5.29 -8.60 10.82
CA GLN A 59 -5.97 -9.47 11.77
C GLN A 59 -4.95 -10.24 12.64
N PRO A 60 -5.16 -10.38 13.96
CA PRO A 60 -4.26 -11.13 14.82
C PRO A 60 -4.10 -12.61 14.43
N SER A 61 -5.10 -13.18 13.74
CA SER A 61 -5.07 -14.54 13.21
C SER A 61 -4.21 -14.71 11.96
N ALA A 62 -3.72 -13.61 11.36
CA ALA A 62 -3.00 -13.65 10.11
C ALA A 62 -1.75 -14.52 10.19
N ALA A 63 -1.62 -15.43 9.23
CA ALA A 63 -0.38 -16.18 9.06
C ALA A 63 0.76 -15.21 8.69
N ARG A 64 1.91 -15.37 9.35
CA ARG A 64 3.08 -14.52 9.08
C ARG A 64 3.72 -14.92 7.75
N VAL A 65 3.91 -13.94 6.88
CA VAL A 65 4.69 -14.08 5.66
C VAL A 65 6.16 -13.85 6.02
N VAL A 66 6.99 -14.88 5.89
CA VAL A 66 8.41 -14.80 6.23
C VAL A 66 9.21 -14.43 5.00
N ASP A 67 9.96 -13.34 5.08
CA ASP A 67 10.93 -12.99 4.05
C ASP A 67 12.02 -14.08 3.97
N PRO A 68 12.23 -14.75 2.82
CA PRO A 68 13.17 -15.85 2.70
C PRO A 68 14.64 -15.41 2.86
N ASN A 69 14.97 -14.15 2.58
CA ASN A 69 16.34 -13.65 2.62
C ASN A 69 16.73 -13.16 4.02
N THR A 70 15.82 -12.43 4.68
CA THR A 70 16.11 -11.81 6.00
C THR A 70 15.52 -12.59 7.17
N ARG A 71 14.62 -13.55 6.89
CA ARG A 71 13.84 -14.31 7.89
C ARG A 71 12.92 -13.42 8.74
N LEU A 72 12.72 -12.17 8.35
CA LEU A 72 11.80 -11.26 9.02
C LEU A 72 10.35 -11.72 8.80
N PRO A 73 9.57 -11.91 9.88
CA PRO A 73 8.17 -12.25 9.76
C PRO A 73 7.31 -10.99 9.63
N TYR A 74 6.48 -10.95 8.61
CA TYR A 74 5.47 -9.91 8.40
C TYR A 74 4.11 -10.46 8.76
N ASP A 75 3.45 -9.87 9.76
CA ASP A 75 2.08 -10.20 10.16
C ASP A 75 1.02 -9.38 9.42
N ASN A 76 1.44 -8.39 8.64
CA ASN A 76 0.57 -7.58 7.78
C ASN A 76 1.31 -7.11 6.52
N MET A 77 0.53 -6.83 5.46
CA MET A 77 1.08 -6.42 4.16
C MET A 77 1.61 -4.98 4.15
N LEU A 78 1.00 -4.05 4.89
CA LEU A 78 1.43 -2.64 4.85
C LEU A 78 2.89 -2.50 5.29
N TYR A 79 3.29 -3.23 6.33
CA TYR A 79 4.68 -3.22 6.82
C TYR A 79 5.63 -3.89 5.84
N ALA A 80 5.19 -4.93 5.14
CA ALA A 80 5.96 -5.56 4.08
C ALA A 80 6.20 -4.59 2.91
N GLN A 81 5.19 -3.78 2.54
CA GLN A 81 5.32 -2.74 1.52
C GLN A 81 6.29 -1.63 1.97
N VAL A 82 6.15 -1.11 3.19
CA VAL A 82 7.06 -0.10 3.73
C VAL A 82 8.51 -0.60 3.71
N ASP A 83 8.75 -1.84 4.14
CA ASP A 83 10.10 -2.42 4.14
C ASP A 83 10.64 -2.69 2.73
N ALA A 84 9.78 -3.00 1.76
CA ALA A 84 10.19 -3.08 0.36
C ALA A 84 10.69 -1.74 -0.19
N VAL A 85 10.09 -0.63 0.24
CA VAL A 85 10.55 0.71 -0.14
C VAL A 85 11.87 1.05 0.56
N TYR A 86 12.01 0.74 1.86
CA TYR A 86 13.31 0.87 2.53
C TYR A 86 14.41 0.08 1.82
N ALA A 87 14.14 -1.17 1.43
CA ALA A 87 15.09 -2.00 0.70
C ALA A 87 15.44 -1.41 -0.68
N ALA A 88 14.49 -0.74 -1.35
CA ALA A 88 14.73 -0.06 -2.62
C ALA A 88 15.59 1.20 -2.48
N ILE A 89 15.31 2.01 -1.45
CA ILE A 89 16.10 3.21 -1.11
C ILE A 89 17.54 2.81 -0.73
N GLN A 90 17.71 1.72 0.04
CA GLN A 90 19.02 1.18 0.39
C GLN A 90 19.85 0.78 -0.84
N ARG A 91 19.22 0.23 -1.88
CA ARG A 91 19.90 -0.08 -3.15
C ARG A 91 20.38 1.16 -3.91
N LEU A 92 19.82 2.33 -3.62
CA LEU A 92 20.29 3.62 -4.14
C LEU A 92 21.40 4.24 -3.25
N GLY A 93 21.86 3.52 -2.22
CA GLY A 93 22.96 3.95 -1.35
C GLY A 93 22.55 4.72 -0.11
N HIS A 94 21.24 4.79 0.21
CA HIS A 94 20.72 5.60 1.31
C HIS A 94 20.08 4.73 2.39
N THR A 95 20.42 4.94 3.66
CA THR A 95 19.86 4.19 4.80
C THR A 95 19.22 5.08 5.87
N ASP A 96 19.34 6.40 5.66
CA ASP A 96 18.99 7.51 6.53
C ASP A 96 17.68 8.19 6.14
N VAL A 97 17.15 7.90 4.94
CA VAL A 97 15.86 8.42 4.48
C VAL A 97 14.72 7.63 5.13
N GLU A 98 13.91 8.32 5.93
CA GLU A 98 12.69 7.78 6.52
C GLU A 98 11.61 7.57 5.45
N VAL A 99 10.80 6.52 5.60
CA VAL A 99 9.63 6.27 4.76
C VAL A 99 8.36 6.50 5.57
N LYS A 100 7.44 7.32 5.05
CA LYS A 100 6.11 7.55 5.66
C LYS A 100 5.00 7.24 4.66
N VAL A 101 3.86 6.79 5.17
CA VAL A 101 2.70 6.45 4.33
C VAL A 101 1.81 7.68 4.20
N SER A 102 1.85 8.36 3.04
CA SER A 102 1.03 9.53 2.75
C SER A 102 -0.42 9.20 2.43
N GLU A 103 -0.69 7.99 1.94
CA GLU A 103 -2.05 7.53 1.73
C GLU A 103 -2.15 6.01 1.93
N THR A 104 -3.12 5.59 2.73
CA THR A 104 -3.62 4.21 2.76
C THR A 104 -5.09 4.18 3.16
N GLY A 105 -5.83 3.18 2.70
CA GLY A 105 -7.23 3.03 3.06
C GLY A 105 -7.82 1.74 2.49
N TRP A 106 -9.11 1.56 2.74
CA TRP A 106 -9.87 0.43 2.26
C TRP A 106 -11.27 0.88 1.86
N PRO A 107 -11.73 0.61 0.62
CA PRO A 107 -13.03 1.07 0.16
C PRO A 107 -14.16 0.36 0.90
N SER A 108 -15.19 1.12 1.29
CA SER A 108 -16.39 0.60 1.95
C SER A 108 -17.44 0.09 0.97
N ARG A 109 -17.27 0.37 -0.32
CA ARG A 109 -18.15 -0.07 -1.40
C ARG A 109 -17.36 -0.10 -2.71
N GLY A 110 -17.67 -1.08 -3.55
CA GLY A 110 -17.11 -1.19 -4.89
C GLY A 110 -18.08 -1.85 -5.87
N ASP A 111 -17.66 -1.93 -7.14
CA ASP A 111 -18.33 -2.70 -8.18
C ASP A 111 -18.20 -4.23 -7.92
N PRO A 112 -18.94 -5.10 -8.64
CA PRO A 112 -18.91 -6.54 -8.41
C PRO A 112 -17.52 -7.21 -8.54
N ASP A 113 -16.59 -6.61 -9.28
CA ASP A 113 -15.21 -7.07 -9.42
C ASP A 113 -14.26 -6.48 -8.37
N GLU A 114 -14.75 -5.62 -7.48
CA GLU A 114 -14.01 -5.00 -6.38
C GLU A 114 -14.18 -5.79 -5.08
N LEU A 115 -13.71 -7.03 -5.13
CA LEU A 115 -13.80 -7.97 -4.01
C LEU A 115 -13.18 -7.39 -2.73
N GLY A 116 -13.87 -7.58 -1.62
CA GLY A 116 -13.47 -7.08 -0.31
C GLY A 116 -13.85 -5.64 -0.01
N ALA A 117 -14.37 -4.87 -0.98
CA ALA A 117 -14.85 -3.50 -0.76
C ALA A 117 -16.21 -3.49 -0.03
N THR A 118 -16.19 -3.71 1.28
CA THR A 118 -17.38 -3.71 2.14
C THR A 118 -17.18 -2.79 3.36
N PRO A 119 -18.27 -2.27 3.96
CA PRO A 119 -18.17 -1.44 5.16
C PRO A 119 -17.48 -2.15 6.33
N GLU A 120 -17.68 -3.46 6.46
CA GLU A 120 -17.10 -4.29 7.52
C GLU A 120 -15.58 -4.40 7.38
N ASN A 121 -15.09 -4.66 6.17
CA ASN A 121 -13.65 -4.75 5.88
C ASN A 121 -12.99 -3.39 6.00
N ALA A 122 -13.62 -2.33 5.47
CA ALA A 122 -13.12 -0.97 5.61
C ALA A 122 -13.00 -0.55 7.08
N GLY A 123 -14.05 -0.80 7.87
CA GLY A 123 -14.03 -0.55 9.32
C GLY A 123 -12.95 -1.36 10.03
N THR A 124 -12.74 -2.62 9.62
CA THR A 124 -11.70 -3.48 10.21
C THR A 124 -10.29 -2.97 9.89
N TYR A 125 -10.02 -2.64 8.62
CA TYR A 125 -8.75 -2.10 8.19
C TYR A 125 -8.37 -0.84 8.98
N ILE A 126 -9.30 0.12 9.07
CA ILE A 126 -9.06 1.39 9.76
C ILE A 126 -8.90 1.19 11.26
N ARG A 127 -9.76 0.41 11.92
CA ARG A 127 -9.64 0.13 13.37
C ARG A 127 -8.29 -0.50 13.70
N ASN A 128 -7.89 -1.54 12.97
CA ASN A 128 -6.65 -2.25 13.27
C ASN A 128 -5.42 -1.39 12.92
N LEU A 129 -5.46 -0.61 11.84
CA LEU A 129 -4.41 0.35 11.51
C LEU A 129 -4.22 1.38 12.63
N LEU A 130 -5.30 1.97 13.14
CA LEU A 130 -5.23 2.95 14.23
C LEU A 130 -4.67 2.34 15.51
N GLN A 131 -5.04 1.10 15.85
CA GLN A 131 -4.45 0.39 16.99
C GLN A 131 -2.92 0.23 16.84
N ARG A 132 -2.45 -0.10 15.63
CA ARG A 132 -1.01 -0.26 15.35
C ARG A 132 -0.24 1.06 15.49
N ILE A 133 -0.86 2.17 15.06
CA ILE A 133 -0.32 3.53 15.22
C ILE A 133 -0.28 3.93 16.70
N GLU A 134 -1.35 3.65 17.47
CA GLU A 134 -1.40 3.93 18.91
C GLU A 134 -0.32 3.16 19.68
N MET A 135 -0.05 1.92 19.28
CA MET A 135 1.05 1.10 19.81
C MET A 135 2.45 1.61 19.43
N LYS A 136 2.55 2.65 18.59
CA LYS A 136 3.81 3.18 18.03
C LYS A 136 4.64 2.08 17.38
N GLN A 137 3.99 1.14 16.71
CA GLN A 137 4.65 -0.03 16.18
C GLN A 137 5.46 0.33 14.92
N GLY A 138 6.71 -0.13 14.87
CA GLY A 138 7.52 -0.12 13.65
C GLY A 138 7.32 -1.36 12.79
N THR A 139 7.98 -1.39 11.63
CA THR A 139 8.01 -2.57 10.76
C THR A 139 9.00 -3.63 11.28
N PRO A 140 8.94 -4.88 10.79
CA PRO A 140 9.95 -5.88 11.11
C PRO A 140 11.40 -5.45 10.82
N LEU A 141 11.66 -4.72 9.73
CA LEU A 141 13.00 -4.20 9.42
C LEU A 141 13.39 -2.99 10.27
N ARG A 142 12.43 -2.16 10.67
CA ARG A 142 12.63 -0.93 11.46
C ARG A 142 11.76 -0.91 12.73
N PRO A 143 11.97 -1.85 13.68
CA PRO A 143 11.07 -2.03 14.82
C PRO A 143 11.10 -0.86 15.82
N ALA A 144 12.18 -0.08 15.84
CA ALA A 144 12.36 1.06 16.73
C ALA A 144 11.79 2.38 16.18
N THR A 145 11.32 2.39 14.93
CA THR A 145 10.80 3.59 14.26
C THR A 145 9.32 3.37 13.97
N PRO A 146 8.41 4.07 14.67
CA PRO A 146 6.97 3.99 14.39
C PRO A 146 6.67 4.39 12.95
N VAL A 147 5.69 3.73 12.33
CA VAL A 147 5.26 4.09 10.98
C VAL A 147 4.26 5.25 11.05
N ASP A 148 4.61 6.39 10.47
CA ASP A 148 3.69 7.51 10.27
C ASP A 148 2.77 7.23 9.07
N VAL A 149 1.45 7.35 9.29
CA VAL A 149 0.43 7.01 8.30
C VAL A 149 -0.67 8.07 8.24
N TYR A 150 -1.03 8.45 7.02
CA TYR A 150 -2.20 9.27 6.72
C TYR A 150 -3.29 8.42 6.07
N VAL A 151 -4.48 8.40 6.69
CA VAL A 151 -5.63 7.63 6.21
C VAL A 151 -6.30 8.35 5.05
N PHE A 152 -6.39 7.66 3.94
CA PHE A 152 -7.16 8.05 2.76
C PHE A 152 -8.56 7.43 2.84
N ALA A 153 -9.64 8.20 2.97
CA ALA A 153 -9.72 9.65 3.12
C ALA A 153 -10.80 10.02 4.14
N LEU A 154 -10.89 11.32 4.47
CA LEU A 154 -11.86 11.83 5.43
C LEU A 154 -13.31 11.69 4.93
N PHE A 155 -13.54 11.82 3.62
CA PHE A 155 -14.87 11.76 3.01
C PHE A 155 -14.88 10.90 1.74
N ASN A 156 -16.06 10.40 1.37
CA ASN A 156 -16.29 9.84 0.04
C ASN A 156 -16.14 10.94 -1.01
N GLU A 157 -15.33 10.69 -2.05
CA GLU A 157 -15.06 11.67 -3.11
C GLU A 157 -15.90 11.37 -4.35
N ASN A 158 -17.12 11.93 -4.41
CA ASN A 158 -18.13 11.67 -5.44
C ASN A 158 -17.76 12.12 -6.87
N LEU A 159 -16.65 12.85 -7.04
CA LEU A 159 -16.12 13.27 -8.34
C LEU A 159 -14.97 12.41 -8.84
N LYS A 160 -14.55 11.37 -8.10
CA LYS A 160 -13.48 10.48 -8.57
C LYS A 160 -13.91 9.66 -9.79
N PRO A 161 -13.05 9.54 -10.82
CA PRO A 161 -13.31 8.65 -11.93
C PRO A 161 -13.21 7.19 -11.48
N GLY A 162 -14.32 6.45 -11.60
CA GLY A 162 -14.45 5.04 -11.26
C GLY A 162 -15.77 4.49 -11.82
N ARG A 163 -15.84 3.20 -12.14
CA ARG A 163 -17.10 2.59 -12.57
C ARG A 163 -18.05 2.55 -11.35
N ARG A 164 -19.26 3.07 -11.58
CA ARG A 164 -20.35 3.39 -10.63
C ARG A 164 -20.03 4.19 -9.35
N LYS A 165 -20.06 5.52 -9.57
CA LYS A 165 -20.90 6.51 -8.86
C LYS A 165 -21.78 5.99 -7.71
N GLU A 166 -21.50 6.50 -6.52
CA GLU A 166 -22.43 6.60 -5.39
C GLU A 166 -23.64 7.44 -5.85
N TYR A 167 -24.74 6.76 -6.18
CA TYR A 167 -25.97 7.40 -6.63
C TYR A 167 -27.10 7.15 -5.64
N ASP A 168 -27.65 8.25 -5.14
CA ASP A 168 -29.10 8.41 -5.07
C ASP A 168 -29.53 9.33 -6.24
N SER A 169 -30.64 9.01 -6.91
CA SER A 169 -31.29 9.68 -8.08
C SER A 169 -31.00 9.14 -9.52
N PRO A 170 -32.01 9.16 -10.43
CA PRO A 170 -32.21 8.18 -11.53
C PRO A 170 -31.46 8.50 -12.85
N PRO A 171 -31.34 7.53 -13.79
CA PRO A 171 -30.25 7.51 -14.76
C PRO A 171 -30.54 8.32 -16.03
N ARG A 172 -29.50 8.97 -16.57
CA ARG A 172 -29.37 9.19 -18.02
C ARG A 172 -28.15 8.43 -18.52
N GLN A 173 -28.39 7.55 -19.49
CA GLN A 173 -27.39 6.73 -20.17
C GLN A 173 -26.41 7.59 -20.97
N CYS A 174 -25.13 7.20 -20.99
CA CYS A 174 -24.27 7.30 -22.18
C CYS A 174 -23.06 6.37 -22.06
N GLN A 175 -22.55 5.97 -23.24
CA GLN A 175 -21.86 4.72 -23.57
C GLN A 175 -20.36 4.60 -23.19
N LYS A 176 -19.84 3.39 -23.41
CA LYS A 176 -18.56 2.78 -23.00
C LYS A 176 -17.34 3.18 -23.86
N GLU A 177 -16.16 3.02 -23.27
CA GLU A 177 -14.85 2.55 -23.82
C GLU A 177 -13.96 2.32 -22.57
N GLY A 178 -13.18 1.26 -22.31
CA GLY A 178 -12.50 0.24 -23.10
C GLY A 178 -10.99 0.35 -22.82
N ALA A 179 -10.45 -0.27 -21.76
CA ALA A 179 -9.01 -0.21 -21.43
C ALA A 179 -8.40 -1.59 -21.10
N ASP A 180 -7.19 -1.77 -21.62
CA ASP A 180 -6.30 -2.92 -21.82
C ASP A 180 -5.69 -3.52 -20.52
N PRO A 181 -5.52 -4.86 -20.38
CA PRO A 181 -4.95 -5.46 -19.18
C PRO A 181 -3.45 -5.74 -19.34
N GLY A 182 -2.61 -4.95 -18.65
CA GLY A 182 -1.16 -5.07 -18.74
C GLY A 182 -0.42 -4.94 -17.41
N ILE A 183 0.09 -6.09 -16.94
CA ILE A 183 1.31 -6.31 -16.16
C ILE A 183 1.23 -6.13 -14.62
N GLY A 184 1.47 -7.26 -13.94
CA GLY A 184 1.58 -7.37 -12.49
C GLY A 184 2.77 -6.61 -11.92
N GLY A 185 2.46 -5.76 -10.95
CA GLY A 185 3.39 -5.14 -10.02
C GLY A 185 2.64 -4.94 -8.72
N TRP A 186 2.56 -5.99 -7.90
CA TRP A 186 1.75 -5.98 -6.70
C TRP A 186 2.16 -4.81 -5.79
N ALA A 187 1.22 -3.88 -5.63
CA ALA A 187 1.02 -3.06 -4.44
C ALA A 187 1.66 -1.66 -4.37
N PHE A 188 2.03 -0.99 -5.47
CA PHE A 188 2.40 0.43 -5.41
C PHE A 188 1.82 1.25 -6.55
N LYS A 189 0.94 2.20 -6.21
CA LYS A 189 0.53 3.29 -7.08
C LYS A 189 1.44 4.47 -6.74
N LEU A 190 2.60 4.54 -7.39
CA LEU A 190 3.45 5.74 -7.43
C LEU A 190 3.02 6.57 -8.64
#